data_AF-A0A3A5AS13-F1
#
_entry.id   AF-A0A3A5AS13-F1
#
_cell.length_a   1.000
_cell.length_b   1.000
_cell.length_c   1.000
_cell.angle_alpha   90.00
_cell.angle_beta   90.00
_cell.angle_gamma   90.00
#
_symmetry.space_group_name_H-M   'P 1'
#
loop_
_entity.id
_entity.type
_entity.pdbx_description
1 polymer ?
#
loop_
_entity_poly.entity_id
_entity_poly.type
_entity_poly.pdbx_seq_one_letter_code
_entity_poly.pdbx_strand_id
1 'polypeptide(L)'
;MPSISSYRVLFLRLLEDISFFKERMSELGVRPEVAERIVLKAPVVMKAGIPLEHARRYAEAVQRAGGDVSIQEEKPRPLYVKPLEYFTMCNECGHKQPRKEERCVRCGHPLSPWKGGNEGDRRS
;
A
#
# COMPACT_ATOMS: atom_id res chain seq x y z
N MET A 1 13.04 -0.56 -15.58
CA MET A 1 12.75 -1.71 -14.69
C MET A 1 11.29 -2.07 -14.88
N PRO A 2 10.93 -3.32 -15.21
CA PRO A 2 9.54 -3.71 -15.30
C PRO A 2 8.93 -3.68 -13.89
N SER A 3 7.82 -2.94 -13.72
CA SER A 3 7.03 -2.97 -12.50
C SER A 3 6.37 -4.34 -12.38
N ILE A 4 6.71 -5.10 -11.33
CA ILE A 4 5.98 -6.33 -11.01
C ILE A 4 4.61 -5.90 -10.49
N SER A 5 3.57 -6.06 -11.30
CA SER A 5 2.19 -5.80 -10.88
C SER A 5 1.80 -6.79 -9.78
N SER A 6 1.34 -6.28 -8.64
CA SER A 6 0.69 -7.10 -7.61
C SER A 6 -0.82 -6.99 -7.73
N TYR A 7 -1.52 -7.98 -7.23
CA TYR A 7 -2.97 -8.06 -7.28
C TYR A 7 -3.53 -8.28 -5.88
N ARG A 8 -4.77 -7.84 -5.69
CA ARG A 8 -5.58 -8.11 -4.50
C ARG A 8 -6.89 -8.77 -4.86
N VAL A 9 -7.39 -9.60 -3.96
CA VAL A 9 -8.69 -10.26 -4.04
C VAL A 9 -9.62 -9.60 -3.04
N LEU A 10 -10.70 -9.01 -3.54
CA LEU A 10 -11.78 -8.46 -2.74
C LEU A 10 -12.95 -9.43 -2.72
N PHE A 11 -13.45 -9.71 -1.53
CA PHE A 11 -14.77 -10.28 -1.34
C PHE A 11 -15.80 -9.15 -1.40
N LEU A 12 -16.80 -9.28 -2.26
CA LEU A 12 -17.82 -8.27 -2.48
C LEU A 12 -19.09 -8.57 -1.69
N ARG A 13 -19.58 -9.80 -1.77
CA ARG A 13 -20.81 -10.27 -1.11
C ARG A 13 -20.90 -11.79 -1.17
N LEU A 14 -21.81 -12.35 -0.38
CA LEU A 14 -22.17 -13.76 -0.46
C LEU A 14 -23.30 -13.93 -1.51
N LEU A 15 -23.22 -14.96 -2.34
CA LEU A 15 -24.26 -15.31 -3.33
C LEU A 15 -25.13 -16.48 -2.88
N GLU A 16 -24.57 -17.39 -2.09
CA GLU A 16 -25.24 -18.60 -1.61
C GLU A 16 -25.51 -18.56 -0.09
N ASP A 17 -25.85 -19.70 0.51
CA ASP A 17 -26.12 -19.82 1.94
C ASP A 17 -24.84 -19.64 2.80
N ILE A 18 -25.00 -18.99 3.96
CA ILE A 18 -23.88 -18.72 4.86
C ILE A 18 -23.32 -19.98 5.51
N SER A 19 -24.15 -21.00 5.75
CA SER A 19 -23.70 -22.28 6.31
C SER A 19 -22.84 -23.02 5.30
N PHE A 20 -23.28 -23.06 4.03
CA PHE A 20 -22.50 -23.63 2.93
C PHE A 20 -21.15 -22.91 2.77
N PHE A 21 -21.15 -21.58 2.77
CA PHE A 21 -19.92 -20.80 2.71
C PHE A 21 -18.98 -21.11 3.87
N LYS A 22 -19.49 -21.21 5.11
CA LYS A 22 -18.68 -21.54 6.30
C LYS A 22 -18.06 -22.93 6.20
N GLU A 23 -18.81 -23.92 5.73
CA GLU A 23 -18.31 -25.28 5.52
C GLU A 23 -17.18 -25.30 4.49
N ARG A 24 -17.43 -24.74 3.29
CA ARG A 24 -16.44 -24.71 2.20
C ARG A 24 -15.20 -23.92 2.55
N MET A 25 -15.35 -22.79 3.24
CA MET A 25 -14.22 -22.00 3.71
C MET A 25 -13.43 -22.73 4.81
N SER A 26 -14.08 -23.61 5.60
CA SER A 26 -13.39 -24.46 6.58
C SER A 26 -12.52 -25.52 5.92
N GLU A 27 -12.95 -26.10 4.79
CA GLU A 27 -12.13 -26.99 3.96
C GLU A 27 -10.87 -26.29 3.43
N LEU A 28 -10.94 -24.96 3.24
CA LEU A 28 -9.81 -24.10 2.86
C LEU A 28 -8.98 -23.61 4.07
N GLY A 29 -9.27 -24.11 5.28
CA GLY A 29 -8.56 -23.77 6.51
C GLY A 29 -9.02 -22.47 7.18
N VAL A 30 -10.13 -21.88 6.75
CA VAL A 30 -10.69 -20.66 7.35
C VAL A 30 -11.74 -21.05 8.39
N ARG A 31 -11.53 -20.63 9.65
CA ARG A 31 -12.47 -20.90 10.73
C ARG A 31 -13.88 -20.35 10.42
N PRO A 32 -14.97 -21.04 10.80
CA PRO A 32 -16.34 -20.59 10.54
C PRO A 32 -16.62 -19.17 11.04
N GLU A 33 -16.12 -18.80 12.22
CA GLU A 33 -16.26 -17.45 12.79
C GLU A 33 -15.59 -16.36 11.92
N VAL A 34 -14.50 -16.72 11.24
CA VAL A 34 -13.79 -15.80 10.33
C VAL A 34 -14.55 -15.67 9.02
N ALA A 35 -15.08 -16.77 8.48
CA ALA A 35 -15.93 -16.75 7.29
C ALA A 35 -17.19 -15.89 7.50
N GLU A 36 -17.84 -16.02 8.65
CA GLU A 36 -18.98 -15.17 9.03
C GLU A 36 -18.60 -13.69 9.11
N ARG A 37 -17.45 -13.37 9.72
CA ARG A 37 -16.93 -11.99 9.74
C ARG A 37 -16.60 -11.44 8.35
N ILE A 38 -16.17 -12.27 7.40
CA ILE A 38 -15.91 -11.85 6.02
C ILE A 38 -17.22 -11.41 5.36
N VAL A 39 -18.29 -12.19 5.52
CA VAL A 39 -19.61 -11.87 4.98
C VAL A 39 -20.16 -10.59 5.60
N LEU A 40 -20.10 -10.45 6.94
CA LEU A 40 -20.61 -9.27 7.65
C LEU A 40 -19.86 -7.98 7.32
N LYS A 41 -18.57 -8.06 6.99
CA LYS A 41 -17.72 -6.90 6.68
C LYS A 41 -17.57 -6.64 5.19
N ALA A 42 -18.33 -7.34 4.35
CA ALA A 42 -18.25 -7.16 2.92
C ALA A 42 -18.65 -5.72 2.53
N PRO A 43 -17.91 -5.07 1.61
CA PRO A 43 -16.76 -5.58 0.87
C PRO A 43 -15.45 -5.57 1.68
N VAL A 44 -14.65 -6.64 1.58
CA VAL A 44 -13.39 -6.79 2.33
C VAL A 44 -12.25 -7.33 1.46
N VAL A 45 -11.03 -6.83 1.67
CA VAL A 45 -9.82 -7.40 1.05
C VAL A 45 -9.45 -8.69 1.77
N MET A 46 -9.50 -9.81 1.06
CA MET A 46 -9.12 -11.12 1.60
C MET A 46 -7.60 -11.36 1.52
N LYS A 47 -6.98 -10.96 0.40
CA LYS A 47 -5.55 -11.11 0.16
C LYS A 47 -5.05 -10.01 -0.79
N ALA A 48 -3.83 -9.53 -0.59
CA ALA A 48 -3.19 -8.48 -1.37
C ALA A 48 -1.71 -8.81 -1.62
N GLY A 49 -1.06 -8.09 -2.54
CA GLY A 49 0.37 -8.25 -2.81
C GLY A 49 0.76 -9.57 -3.50
N ILE A 50 -0.19 -10.25 -4.16
CA ILE A 50 0.05 -11.56 -4.78
C ILE A 50 0.12 -11.46 -6.31
N PRO A 51 0.87 -12.35 -7.00
CA PRO A 51 0.85 -12.39 -8.46
C PRO A 51 -0.51 -12.84 -8.99
N LEU A 52 -0.81 -12.48 -10.24
CA LEU A 52 -2.12 -12.73 -10.86
C LEU A 52 -2.55 -14.20 -10.79
N GLU A 53 -1.61 -15.13 -11.03
CA GLU A 53 -1.89 -16.57 -11.01
C GLU A 53 -2.38 -17.04 -9.62
N HIS A 54 -1.75 -16.57 -8.55
CA HIS A 54 -2.20 -16.85 -7.19
C HIS A 54 -3.54 -16.17 -6.89
N ALA A 55 -3.75 -14.94 -7.36
CA ALA A 55 -5.02 -14.23 -7.19
C ALA A 55 -6.19 -14.98 -7.85
N ARG A 56 -5.97 -15.54 -9.05
CA ARG A 56 -6.95 -16.37 -9.75
C ARG A 56 -7.29 -17.64 -8.98
N ARG A 57 -6.28 -18.41 -8.56
CA ARG A 57 -6.50 -19.61 -7.73
C ARG A 57 -7.28 -19.32 -6.46
N TYR A 58 -6.95 -18.21 -5.79
CA TYR A 58 -7.66 -17.78 -4.59
C TYR A 58 -9.11 -17.39 -4.89
N ALA A 59 -9.34 -16.59 -5.93
CA ALA A 59 -10.68 -16.16 -6.33
C ALA A 59 -11.56 -17.36 -6.73
N GLU A 60 -11.05 -18.30 -7.51
CA GLU A 60 -11.78 -19.51 -7.90
C GLU A 60 -12.22 -20.35 -6.70
N ALA A 61 -11.34 -20.51 -5.68
CA ALA A 61 -11.69 -21.25 -4.47
C ALA A 61 -12.84 -20.58 -3.70
N VAL A 62 -12.83 -19.25 -3.59
CA VAL A 62 -13.89 -18.51 -2.90
C VAL A 62 -15.18 -18.48 -3.71
N GLN A 63 -15.10 -18.42 -5.05
CA GLN A 63 -16.28 -18.53 -5.92
C GLN A 63 -16.95 -19.90 -5.80
N ARG A 64 -16.17 -20.99 -5.75
CA ARG A 64 -16.69 -22.35 -5.52
C ARG A 64 -17.31 -22.53 -4.13
N ALA A 65 -16.97 -21.65 -3.18
CA ALA A 65 -17.61 -21.60 -1.86
C ALA A 65 -18.90 -20.76 -1.85
N GLY A 66 -19.32 -20.18 -2.98
CA GLY A 66 -20.52 -19.34 -3.10
C GLY A 66 -20.28 -17.85 -2.86
N GLY A 67 -19.03 -17.38 -2.87
CA GLY A 67 -18.67 -15.98 -2.69
C GLY A 67 -18.51 -15.20 -3.99
N ASP A 68 -18.98 -13.95 -4.01
CA ASP A 68 -18.70 -13.00 -5.08
C ASP A 68 -17.36 -12.29 -4.80
N VAL A 69 -16.42 -12.37 -5.74
CA VAL A 69 -15.05 -11.85 -5.57
C VAL A 69 -14.56 -11.13 -6.81
N SER A 70 -13.73 -10.12 -6.60
CA SER A 70 -13.09 -9.33 -7.64
C SER A 70 -11.57 -9.32 -7.46
N ILE A 71 -10.84 -9.60 -8.54
CA ILE A 71 -9.39 -9.42 -8.61
C ILE A 71 -9.14 -8.00 -9.10
N GLN A 72 -8.31 -7.25 -8.37
CA GLN A 72 -7.91 -5.90 -8.75
C GLN A 72 -6.40 -5.81 -8.82
N GLU A 73 -5.89 -5.21 -9.89
CA GLU A 73 -4.48 -4.84 -9.99
C GLU A 73 -4.17 -3.73 -8.99
N GLU A 74 -3.17 -3.95 -8.17
CA GLU A 74 -2.60 -2.93 -7.31
C GLU A 74 -1.62 -2.13 -8.15
N LYS A 75 -2.02 -0.91 -8.48
CA LYS A 75 -1.05 0.04 -9.03
C LYS A 75 0.05 0.21 -8.00
N PRO A 76 1.33 0.01 -8.37
CA PRO A 76 2.42 0.34 -7.47
C PRO A 76 2.23 1.81 -7.09
N ARG A 77 1.95 2.07 -5.81
CA ARG A 77 2.00 3.44 -5.33
C ARG A 77 3.45 3.87 -5.57
N PRO A 78 3.71 4.97 -6.29
CA PRO A 78 5.06 5.46 -6.38
C PRO A 78 5.52 5.67 -4.95
N LEU A 79 6.47 4.86 -4.49
CA LEU A 79 7.25 5.17 -3.31
C LEU A 79 8.03 6.41 -3.71
N TYR A 80 7.44 7.58 -3.50
CA TYR A 80 8.11 8.85 -3.70
C TYR A 80 9.13 8.99 -2.57
N VAL A 81 10.27 8.30 -2.74
CA VAL A 81 11.44 8.49 -1.91
C VAL A 81 11.94 9.88 -2.27
N LYS A 82 11.84 10.80 -1.30
CA LYS A 82 12.37 12.15 -1.50
C LYS A 82 13.86 12.05 -1.79
N PRO A 83 14.37 12.77 -2.80
CA PRO A 83 15.76 12.68 -3.19
C PRO A 83 16.65 13.18 -2.04
N LEU A 84 17.93 12.80 -2.03
CA LEU A 84 18.82 13.12 -0.90
C LEU A 84 18.95 14.64 -0.67
N GLU A 85 18.83 15.41 -1.74
CA GLU A 85 18.80 16.88 -1.79
C GLU A 85 17.63 17.48 -1.04
N TYR A 86 16.57 16.70 -0.77
CA TYR A 86 15.45 17.13 0.06
C TYR A 86 15.82 17.23 1.55
N PHE A 87 16.93 16.61 1.96
CA PHE A 87 17.35 16.54 3.34
C PHE A 87 18.59 17.41 3.58
N THR A 88 18.71 17.93 4.80
CA THR A 88 19.91 18.57 5.30
C THR A 88 20.29 17.95 6.64
N MET A 89 21.59 17.93 6.91
CA MET A 89 22.12 17.49 8.18
C MET A 89 22.46 18.72 9.02
N CYS A 90 22.07 18.71 10.29
CA CYS A 90 22.50 19.76 11.21
C CYS A 90 24.00 19.62 11.49
N ASN A 91 24.78 20.67 11.23
CA ASN A 91 26.22 20.69 11.47
C ASN A 91 26.60 20.59 12.97
N GLU A 92 25.69 20.98 13.87
CA GLU A 92 25.94 20.94 15.31
C GLU A 92 25.66 19.57 15.94
N CYS A 93 24.51 18.96 15.60
CA CYS A 93 24.06 17.74 16.29
C CYS A 93 23.93 16.50 15.38
N GLY A 94 24.26 16.62 14.10
CA GLY A 94 24.20 15.54 13.11
C GLY A 94 22.78 15.08 12.75
N HIS A 95 21.73 15.73 13.24
CA HIS A 95 20.35 15.33 12.94
C HIS A 95 19.99 15.61 11.48
N LYS A 96 19.61 14.56 10.75
CA LYS A 96 19.13 14.64 9.38
C LYS A 96 17.63 14.93 9.37
N GLN A 97 17.25 16.02 8.72
CA GLN A 97 15.87 16.51 8.65
C GLN A 97 15.59 17.08 7.25
N PRO A 98 14.35 17.42 6.90
CA PRO A 98 14.08 18.06 5.63
C PRO A 98 14.80 19.43 5.52
N ARG A 99 14.98 19.92 4.29
CA ARG A 99 15.61 21.23 4.03
C ARG A 99 14.69 22.42 4.21
N LYS A 100 13.39 22.19 4.44
CA LYS A 100 12.39 23.26 4.52
C LYS A 100 12.47 23.99 5.87
N GLU A 101 13.00 23.32 6.88
CA GLU A 101 13.13 23.81 8.24
C GLU A 101 14.31 24.79 8.31
N GLU A 102 14.05 26.02 8.74
CA GLU A 102 15.09 27.05 8.95
C GLU A 102 15.98 26.74 10.16
N ARG A 103 15.50 25.89 11.06
CA ARG A 103 16.17 25.53 12.31
C ARG A 103 16.11 24.03 12.52
N CYS A 104 17.14 23.51 13.18
CA CYS A 104 17.16 22.11 13.53
C CYS A 104 16.04 21.78 14.53
N VAL A 105 15.17 20.83 14.19
CA VAL A 105 14.08 20.36 15.06
C VAL A 105 14.59 19.71 16.36
N ARG A 106 15.86 19.32 16.41
CA ARG A 106 16.48 18.68 17.57
C ARG A 106 17.20 19.66 18.50
N CYS A 107 18.02 20.56 17.97
CA CYS A 107 18.86 21.46 18.78
C CYS A 107 18.56 22.95 18.58
N GLY A 108 17.64 23.32 17.69
CA GLY A 108 17.25 24.71 17.43
C GLY A 108 18.27 25.52 16.62
N HIS A 109 19.42 24.92 16.25
CA HIS A 109 20.46 25.61 15.49
C HIS A 109 19.96 26.03 14.10
N PRO A 110 20.25 27.26 13.64
CA PRO A 110 19.87 27.71 12.30
C PRO A 110 20.50 26.83 11.22
N LEU A 111 19.68 26.29 10.33
CA LEU A 111 20.16 25.62 9.13
C LEU A 111 20.37 26.69 8.07
N SER A 112 21.50 26.67 7.37
CA SER A 112 21.81 27.66 6.34
C SER A 112 20.69 27.68 5.28
N PRO A 113 20.06 28.84 5.01
CA PRO A 113 18.98 28.93 4.05
C PRO A 113 19.50 28.61 2.65
N TRP A 114 18.75 27.80 1.92
CA TRP A 114 19.00 27.55 0.51
C TRP A 114 18.62 28.82 -0.27
N LYS A 115 19.59 29.61 -0.72
CA LYS A 115 19.32 30.60 -1.78
C LYS A 115 19.19 29.80 -3.08
N GLY A 116 17.97 29.66 -3.59
CA GLY A 116 17.75 29.17 -4.95
C GLY A 116 18.59 30.03 -5.91
N GLY A 117 19.48 29.38 -6.66
CA GLY A 117 20.35 30.06 -7.61
C GLY A 117 19.53 30.75 -8.70
N ASN A 118 19.69 32.06 -8.83
CA ASN A 118 19.36 32.82 -10.02
C ASN A 118 20.67 33.15 -10.74
N GLU A 119 20.90 32.59 -11.93
CA GLU A 119 21.78 33.10 -12.99
C GLU A 119 21.49 32.26 -14.26
N GLY A 120 21.27 32.80 -15.46
CA GLY A 120 21.92 33.98 -16.00
C GLY A 120 21.12 34.79 -17.01
N ASP A 121 21.43 36.08 -16.92
CA ASP A 121 21.49 37.09 -17.96
C ASP A 121 21.92 36.51 -19.33
N ARG A 122 21.20 36.87 -20.40
CA ARG A 122 21.69 36.71 -21.79
C ARG A 122 21.32 37.96 -22.58
N ARG A 123 22.12 39.00 -22.40
CA ARG A 123 22.23 40.15 -23.31
C ARG A 123 23.59 40.05 -24.01
N SER A 124 23.54 39.77 -25.32
CA SER A 124 24.44 40.25 -26.38
C SER A 124 24.12 39.53 -27.68
#